data_AF-A0A1A8GYG0-F1
#
_entry.id   AF-A0A1A8GYG0-F1
#
_cell.length_a   1.000
_cell.length_b   1.000
_cell.length_c   1.000
_cell.angle_alpha   90.00
_cell.angle_beta   90.00
_cell.angle_gamma   90.00
#
_symmetry.space_group_name_H-M   'P 1'
#
loop_
_entity.id
_entity.type
_entity.pdbx_description
1 polymer ?
#
loop_
_entity_poly.entity_id
_entity_poly.type
_entity_poly.pdbx_seq_one_letter_code
_entity_poly.pdbx_strand_id
1 'polypeptide(L)'
;MAKSDYFKRTSLFWMVSVTFAVGYFSCIVFAPELIPFQHLGGFGSFCKHLVDNYAGVMYKGWWAAFAVHVFEACVALKVCRKKGIDSSATRFLWFFQTFLFGFASLGLLLKYDPEHPKRR
;
A
#
# COMPACT_ATOMS: atom_id res chain seq x y z
N MET A 1 10.38 -20.56 -21.03
CA MET A 1 9.31 -20.17 -20.10
C MET A 1 8.33 -19.29 -20.87
N ALA A 2 7.03 -19.57 -20.79
CA ALA A 2 6.02 -18.78 -21.51
C ALA A 2 5.99 -17.34 -20.96
N LYS A 3 5.99 -16.37 -21.86
CA LYS A 3 5.89 -14.94 -21.56
C LYS A 3 4.51 -14.69 -20.94
N SER A 4 4.47 -14.26 -19.68
CA SER A 4 3.22 -14.03 -18.95
C SER A 4 2.94 -12.54 -18.78
N ASP A 5 1.78 -12.07 -19.21
CA ASP A 5 1.33 -10.69 -18.96
C ASP A 5 0.35 -10.61 -17.78
N TYR A 6 0.51 -11.51 -16.82
CA TYR A 6 -0.39 -11.61 -15.68
C TYR A 6 -0.43 -10.34 -14.84
N PHE A 7 -1.59 -9.68 -14.80
CA PHE A 7 -1.94 -8.64 -13.86
C PHE A 7 -3.23 -8.99 -13.16
N LYS A 8 -3.28 -8.79 -11.85
CA LYS A 8 -4.51 -8.94 -11.07
C LYS A 8 -4.70 -7.75 -10.17
N ARG A 9 -5.89 -7.13 -10.27
CA ARG A 9 -6.24 -6.00 -9.44
C ARG A 9 -6.38 -6.42 -7.97
N THR A 10 -5.87 -5.59 -7.07
CA THR A 10 -6.15 -5.67 -5.62
C THR A 10 -7.66 -5.58 -5.37
N SER A 11 -8.17 -6.27 -4.33
CA SER A 11 -9.60 -6.23 -4.03
C SER A 11 -10.06 -4.82 -3.67
N LEU A 12 -11.31 -4.48 -4.00
CA LEU A 12 -11.90 -3.17 -3.67
C LEU A 12 -11.83 -2.88 -2.17
N PHE A 13 -12.07 -3.89 -1.34
CA PHE A 13 -11.92 -3.80 0.11
C PHE A 13 -10.54 -3.24 0.51
N TRP A 14 -9.46 -3.87 0.04
CA TRP A 14 -8.10 -3.42 0.36
C TRP A 14 -7.76 -2.07 -0.25
N MET A 15 -8.21 -1.79 -1.47
CA MET A 15 -7.97 -0.50 -2.10
C MET A 15 -8.61 0.64 -1.30
N VAL A 16 -9.86 0.50 -0.87
CA VAL A 16 -10.56 1.50 -0.06
C VAL A 16 -9.93 1.62 1.33
N SER A 17 -9.69 0.51 2.02
CA SER A 17 -9.14 0.53 3.38
C SER A 17 -7.75 1.16 3.45
N VAL A 18 -6.83 0.81 2.53
CA VAL A 18 -5.47 1.37 2.52
C VAL A 18 -5.50 2.85 2.14
N THR A 19 -6.30 3.22 1.13
CA THR A 19 -6.44 4.64 0.73
C THR A 19 -6.95 5.49 1.89
N PHE A 20 -7.99 5.02 2.59
CA PHE A 20 -8.54 5.75 3.73
C PHE A 20 -7.54 5.81 4.89
N ALA A 21 -6.82 4.72 5.19
CA ALA A 21 -5.82 4.70 6.26
C ALA A 21 -4.64 5.64 5.99
N VAL A 22 -4.05 5.58 4.79
CA VAL A 22 -2.92 6.45 4.40
C VAL A 22 -3.39 7.90 4.28
N GLY A 23 -4.57 8.14 3.70
CA GLY A 23 -5.15 9.47 3.60
C GLY A 23 -5.41 10.09 4.96
N TYR A 24 -6.09 9.36 5.85
CA TYR A 24 -6.36 9.81 7.21
C TYR A 24 -5.06 10.07 8.00
N PHE A 25 -4.08 9.15 7.91
CA PHE A 25 -2.80 9.35 8.58
C PHE A 25 -2.03 10.56 8.03
N SER A 26 -2.07 10.79 6.72
CA SER A 26 -1.48 11.97 6.09
C SER A 26 -2.16 13.26 6.56
N CYS A 27 -3.50 13.28 6.64
CA CYS A 27 -4.21 14.42 7.20
C CYS A 27 -3.81 14.67 8.66
N ILE A 28 -3.72 13.65 9.50
CA ILE A 28 -3.30 13.83 10.89
C ILE A 28 -1.86 14.40 10.98
N VAL A 29 -0.95 13.95 10.12
CA VAL A 29 0.47 14.34 10.17
C VAL A 29 0.70 15.74 9.60
N PHE A 30 0.01 16.12 8.52
CA PHE A 30 0.31 17.35 7.77
C PHE A 30 -0.75 18.45 7.90
N ALA A 31 -1.99 18.09 8.22
CA ALA A 31 -3.10 19.03 8.34
C ALA A 31 -4.08 18.58 9.46
N PRO A 32 -3.60 18.39 10.70
CA PRO A 32 -4.42 17.89 11.80
C PRO A 32 -5.63 18.78 12.11
N GLU A 33 -5.57 20.07 11.79
CA GLU A 33 -6.66 21.04 11.92
C GLU A 33 -7.90 20.71 11.07
N LEU A 34 -7.74 19.93 10.00
CA LEU A 34 -8.86 19.48 9.16
C LEU A 34 -9.61 18.29 9.78
N ILE A 35 -9.03 17.64 10.79
CA ILE A 35 -9.61 16.45 11.40
C ILE A 35 -10.46 16.86 12.61
N PRO A 36 -11.78 16.63 12.59
CA PRO A 36 -12.64 16.95 13.71
C PRO A 36 -12.52 15.87 14.80
N PHE A 37 -11.40 15.86 15.53
CA PHE A 37 -11.12 14.86 16.58
C PHE A 37 -12.25 14.73 17.61
N GLN A 38 -12.95 15.84 17.92
CA GLN A 38 -14.06 15.85 18.87
C GLN A 38 -15.26 14.98 18.44
N HIS A 39 -15.48 14.79 17.13
CA HIS A 39 -16.57 13.97 16.61
C HIS A 39 -16.22 12.48 16.50
N LEU A 40 -14.94 12.13 16.66
CA LEU A 40 -14.42 10.76 16.53
C LEU A 40 -14.39 10.00 17.87
N GLY A 41 -14.92 10.60 18.95
CA GLY A 41 -14.99 9.99 20.27
C GLY A 41 -13.62 9.58 20.82
N GLY A 42 -13.53 8.42 21.46
CA GLY A 42 -12.29 7.93 22.08
C GLY A 42 -11.11 7.79 21.09
N PHE A 43 -11.39 7.41 19.85
CA PHE A 43 -10.36 7.34 18.80
C PHE A 43 -9.83 8.73 18.44
N GLY A 44 -10.72 9.73 18.38
CA GLY A 44 -10.35 11.13 18.18
C GLY A 44 -9.44 11.66 19.27
N SER A 45 -9.78 11.41 20.55
CA SER A 45 -8.94 11.81 21.69
C SER A 45 -7.55 11.15 21.64
N PHE A 46 -7.47 9.88 21.24
CA PHE A 46 -6.20 9.20 21.04
C PHE A 46 -5.37 9.83 19.91
N CYS A 47 -5.96 10.04 18.73
CA CYS A 47 -5.26 10.69 17.62
C CYS A 47 -4.80 12.11 17.99
N LYS A 48 -5.65 12.88 18.68
CA LYS A 48 -5.30 14.21 19.18
C LYS A 48 -4.13 14.15 20.16
N HIS A 49 -4.11 13.19 21.07
CA HIS A 49 -2.99 12.99 21.98
C HIS A 49 -1.68 12.68 21.24
N LEU A 50 -1.74 11.85 20.18
CA LEU A 50 -0.58 11.57 19.33
C LEU A 50 -0.08 12.82 18.60
N VAL A 51 -0.98 13.64 18.06
CA VAL A 51 -0.60 14.90 17.41
C VAL A 51 0.04 15.85 18.41
N ASP A 52 -0.64 16.07 19.55
CA ASP A 52 -0.25 17.09 20.51
C ASP A 52 1.07 16.73 21.26
N ASN A 53 1.39 15.43 21.41
CA ASN A 53 2.54 14.97 22.21
C ASN A 53 3.63 14.25 21.41
N TYR A 54 3.29 13.68 20.25
CA TYR A 54 4.15 12.79 19.48
C TYR A 54 4.25 13.16 17.99
N ALA A 55 3.93 14.39 17.59
CA ALA A 55 3.98 14.84 16.20
C ALA A 55 5.28 14.44 15.46
N GLY A 56 6.44 14.61 16.11
CA GLY A 56 7.73 14.22 15.52
C GLY A 56 7.87 12.71 15.26
N VAL A 57 7.28 11.87 16.12
CA VAL A 57 7.21 10.42 15.91
C VAL A 57 6.23 10.09 14.79
N MET A 58 5.07 10.77 14.74
CA MET A 58 4.08 10.58 13.68
C MET A 58 4.66 10.91 12.30
N TYR A 59 5.40 12.02 12.17
CA TYR A 59 6.08 12.41 10.93
C TYR A 59 7.11 11.37 10.49
N LYS A 60 7.94 10.87 11.42
CA LYS A 60 8.89 9.78 11.14
C LYS A 60 8.16 8.49 10.75
N GLY A 61 7.05 8.19 11.41
CA GLY A 61 6.19 7.04 11.11
C GLY A 61 5.59 7.12 9.71
N TRP A 62 5.19 8.31 9.25
CA TRP A 62 4.70 8.53 7.89
C TRP A 62 5.79 8.26 6.85
N TRP A 63 7.00 8.79 7.05
CA TRP A 63 8.14 8.50 6.18
C TRP A 63 8.54 7.02 6.19
N ALA A 64 8.47 6.37 7.35
CA ALA A 64 8.72 4.93 7.46
C ALA A 64 7.68 4.12 6.68
N ALA A 65 6.40 4.45 6.80
CA ALA A 65 5.33 3.81 6.02
C ALA A 65 5.52 4.01 4.51
N PHE A 66 5.86 5.24 4.10
CA PHE A 66 6.19 5.53 2.70
C PHE A 66 7.39 4.69 2.20
N ALA A 67 8.45 4.60 3.00
CA ALA A 67 9.63 3.79 2.67
C ALA A 67 9.29 2.30 2.54
N VAL A 68 8.40 1.77 3.39
CA VAL A 68 7.89 0.38 3.27
C VAL A 68 7.15 0.19 1.95
N HIS A 69 6.24 1.08 1.58
CA HIS A 69 5.50 1.00 0.32
C HIS A 69 6.44 1.05 -0.91
N VAL A 70 7.46 1.92 -0.88
CA VAL A 70 8.51 1.95 -1.93
C VAL A 70 9.26 0.62 -1.98
N PHE A 71 9.68 0.09 -0.82
CA PHE A 71 10.38 -1.19 -0.74
C PHE A 71 9.54 -2.34 -1.30
N GLU A 72 8.26 -2.44 -0.91
CA GLU A 72 7.33 -3.45 -1.43
C GLU A 72 7.15 -3.33 -2.94
N ALA A 73 7.05 -2.11 -3.47
CA ALA A 73 6.95 -1.88 -4.92
C ALA A 73 8.21 -2.32 -5.67
N CYS A 74 9.39 -2.07 -5.12
CA CYS A 74 10.65 -2.57 -5.67
C CYS A 74 10.73 -4.12 -5.63
N VAL A 75 10.27 -4.73 -4.53
CA VAL A 75 10.16 -6.19 -4.41
C VAL A 75 9.20 -6.74 -5.47
N ALA A 76 8.05 -6.09 -5.70
CA ALA A 76 7.10 -6.51 -6.74
C ALA A 76 7.75 -6.54 -8.12
N LEU A 77 8.54 -5.53 -8.50
CA LEU A 77 9.29 -5.54 -9.77
C LEU A 77 10.24 -6.74 -9.88
N LYS A 78 10.96 -7.06 -8.80
CA LYS A 78 11.89 -8.20 -8.76
C LYS A 78 11.13 -9.53 -8.86
N VAL A 79 10.00 -9.65 -8.17
CA VAL A 79 9.14 -10.85 -8.21
C VAL A 79 8.51 -11.04 -9.59
N CYS A 80 8.04 -9.97 -10.25
CA CYS A 80 7.54 -10.04 -11.63
C CYS A 80 8.59 -10.60 -12.58
N ARG A 81 9.84 -10.12 -12.50
CA ARG A 81 10.95 -10.64 -13.30
C ARG A 81 11.21 -12.11 -13.02
N LYS A 82 11.25 -12.51 -11.74
CA LYS A 82 11.46 -13.91 -11.34
C LYS A 82 10.34 -14.85 -11.82
N LYS A 83 9.10 -14.37 -11.91
CA LYS A 83 7.93 -15.14 -12.36
C LYS A 83 7.71 -15.09 -13.89
N GLY A 84 8.69 -14.59 -14.66
CA GLY A 84 8.60 -14.55 -16.12
C GLY A 84 7.58 -13.56 -16.68
N ILE A 85 7.17 -12.57 -15.87
CA ILE A 85 6.34 -11.47 -16.36
C ILE A 85 7.23 -10.51 -17.11
N ASP A 86 7.17 -10.47 -18.44
CA ASP A 86 8.12 -9.74 -19.28
C ASP A 86 7.61 -8.41 -19.84
N SER A 87 6.30 -8.20 -19.88
CA SER A 87 5.75 -6.90 -20.28
C SER A 87 6.12 -5.80 -19.29
N SER A 88 6.81 -4.77 -19.81
CA SER A 88 7.14 -3.56 -19.04
C SER A 88 5.90 -2.85 -18.51
N ALA A 89 4.80 -2.84 -19.27
CA ALA A 89 3.54 -2.26 -18.83
C ALA A 89 2.96 -3.03 -17.63
N THR A 90 2.94 -4.37 -17.70
CA THR A 90 2.44 -5.22 -16.60
C THR A 90 3.29 -5.07 -15.34
N ARG A 91 4.62 -5.00 -15.48
CA ARG A 91 5.54 -4.72 -14.36
C ARG A 91 5.27 -3.35 -13.74
N PHE A 92 5.04 -2.33 -14.57
CA PHE A 92 4.71 -0.98 -14.12
C PHE A 92 3.37 -0.95 -13.37
N LEU A 93 2.35 -1.67 -13.84
CA LEU A 93 1.07 -1.81 -13.14
C LEU A 93 1.24 -2.48 -11.78
N TRP A 94 2.04 -3.56 -11.68
CA TRP A 94 2.34 -4.20 -10.40
C TRP A 94 3.10 -3.28 -9.45
N PHE A 95 4.08 -2.53 -9.96
CA PHE A 95 4.80 -1.53 -9.17
C PHE A 95 3.85 -0.48 -8.61
N PHE A 96 3.05 0.17 -9.46
CA PHE A 96 2.15 1.24 -9.05
C PHE A 96 1.07 0.73 -8.08
N GLN A 97 0.48 -0.42 -8.37
CA GLN A 97 -0.50 -1.04 -7.49
C GLN A 97 0.09 -1.42 -6.12
N THR A 98 1.33 -1.94 -6.09
CA THR A 98 2.00 -2.29 -4.84
C THR A 98 2.46 -1.06 -4.07
N PHE A 99 2.90 -0.01 -4.76
CA PHE A 99 3.23 1.25 -4.13
C PHE A 99 1.99 1.87 -3.44
N LEU A 100 0.82 1.78 -4.05
CA LEU A 100 -0.42 2.33 -3.46
C LEU A 100 -1.02 1.44 -2.36
N PHE A 101 -1.05 0.12 -2.58
CA PHE A 101 -1.82 -0.80 -1.73
C PHE A 101 -0.94 -1.77 -0.91
N GLY A 102 0.37 -1.63 -1.02
CA GLY A 102 1.38 -2.36 -0.24
C GLY A 102 1.24 -3.89 -0.32
N PHE A 103 1.38 -4.52 0.84
CA PHE A 103 1.29 -5.97 1.03
C PHE A 103 0.05 -6.63 0.39
N ALA A 104 -1.09 -5.93 0.30
CA ALA A 104 -2.30 -6.49 -0.27
C ALA A 104 -2.12 -6.77 -1.78
N SER A 105 -1.36 -5.92 -2.48
CA SER A 105 -0.98 -6.17 -3.86
C SER A 105 0.16 -7.18 -3.96
N LEU A 106 1.20 -7.03 -3.15
CA LEU A 106 2.36 -7.92 -3.19
C LEU A 106 1.96 -9.39 -2.90
N GLY A 107 1.04 -9.62 -1.97
CA GLY A 107 0.50 -10.94 -1.66
C GLY A 107 -0.20 -11.61 -2.84
N LEU A 108 -0.92 -10.84 -3.68
CA LEU A 108 -1.52 -11.36 -4.91
C LEU A 108 -0.45 -11.79 -5.91
N LEU A 109 0.60 -10.99 -6.08
CA LEU A 109 1.72 -11.30 -6.96
C LEU A 109 2.50 -12.53 -6.45
N LEU A 110 2.74 -12.64 -5.15
CA LEU A 110 3.45 -13.77 -4.56
C LEU A 110 2.69 -15.08 -4.75
N LYS A 111 1.35 -15.05 -4.60
CA LYS A 111 0.45 -16.20 -4.77
C LYS A 111 0.32 -16.68 -6.22
N TYR A 112 0.66 -15.85 -7.21
CA TYR A 112 0.64 -16.25 -8.61
C TYR A 112 1.70 -17.32 -8.87
N ASP A 113 1.32 -18.51 -9.31
CA ASP A 113 2.24 -19.56 -9.74
C ASP A 113 2.28 -19.61 -11.28
N PRO A 114 3.42 -19.30 -11.93
CA PRO A 114 3.54 -19.36 -13.39
C PRO A 114 3.54 -20.80 -13.94
N GLU A 115 3.89 -21.82 -13.14
CA GLU A 115 3.91 -23.23 -13.58
C GLU A 115 2.51 -23.86 -13.52
N HIS A 116 1.67 -23.40 -12.60
CA HIS A 116 0.27 -23.77 -12.48
C HIS A 116 -0.62 -22.52 -12.63
N PRO A 117 -0.75 -21.96 -13.85
CA PRO A 117 -1.68 -20.88 -14.07
C PRO A 117 -3.07 -21.42 -13.82
N LYS A 118 -3.62 -21.17 -12.62
CA LYS A 118 -5.01 -21.52 -12.29
C LYS A 118 -5.88 -20.86 -13.34
N ARG A 119 -6.43 -21.65 -14.27
CA ARG A 119 -7.48 -21.24 -15.19
C ARG A 119 -8.63 -20.74 -14.33
N ARG A 120 -8.93 -19.45 -14.39
CA ARG A 120 -10.11 -18.88 -13.76
C ARG A 120 -10.62 -17.74 -14.60
#